data_AF-A0A9P9S224-F1
#
_entry.id   AF-A0A9P9S224-F1
#
_cell.length_a   1.000
_cell.length_b   1.000
_cell.length_c   1.000
_cell.angle_alpha   90.00
_cell.angle_beta   90.00
_cell.angle_gamma   90.00
#
_symmetry.space_group_name_H-M   'P 1'
#
loop_
_entity.id
_entity.type
_entity.pdbx_description
1 polymer ?
#
loop_
_entity_poly.entity_id
_entity_poly.type
_entity_poly.pdbx_seq_one_letter_code
_entity_poly.pdbx_strand_id
1 'polypeptide(L)'
;MEAMMSSLFKKMNILLIAIKLMSSSPLALAEDKRTQPSPYYSGPIIDFQTHAIKPNYANATTQYILASPAILGSASDDIVHRIIPGLADDLISPARFAALGKRNVHVVSVNTFFPPLPAKALLAAATELNEWMAQSVKNQNRMVGFATIPSPPALAKQETADGANYTQQGLAGLRHAITNLGLKGVLFASNYENVFLGDPSFRPFFALAAELKIPVLLHPAVQPVEQTFVNRKNIPAYTGYLDDQRTTLLDLIMAGTLENHPDLKLISTHLAGGVLTSLGRLRHLMGIWPEDPSYIDLAGRKRVLPHSIKYYFQKVYYDCNNAELEDLQLYSSVVGPDHLLTGTDFPWTNDTFSREVLGKVDRQLQGKLAYNNGARLLGLPPLPLY
;
A
#
# COMPACT_ATOMS: atom_id res chain seq x y z
N MET A 1 1.66 16.37 -60.04
CA MET A 1 1.60 16.11 -58.58
C MET A 1 0.19 15.69 -58.14
N GLU A 2 -0.88 16.27 -58.69
CA GLU A 2 -2.28 15.89 -58.38
C GLU A 2 -2.70 14.49 -58.89
N ALA A 3 -2.22 14.05 -60.05
CA ALA A 3 -2.55 12.71 -60.59
C ALA A 3 -1.97 11.55 -59.75
N MET A 4 -0.85 11.79 -59.04
CA MET A 4 -0.19 10.79 -58.21
C MET A 4 -0.85 10.66 -56.82
N MET A 5 -1.43 11.76 -56.31
CA MET A 5 -2.22 11.77 -55.08
C MET A 5 -3.60 11.10 -55.24
N SER A 6 -4.26 11.26 -56.39
CA SER A 6 -5.56 10.61 -56.68
C SER A 6 -5.46 9.07 -56.73
N SER A 7 -4.35 8.54 -57.24
CA SER A 7 -4.05 7.10 -57.28
C SER A 7 -3.82 6.50 -55.89
N LEU A 8 -3.16 7.25 -54.98
CA LEU A 8 -2.95 6.84 -53.60
C LEU A 8 -4.28 6.79 -52.81
N PHE A 9 -5.15 7.79 -52.97
CA PHE A 9 -6.44 7.83 -52.28
C PHE A 9 -7.41 6.73 -52.75
N LYS A 10 -7.40 6.37 -54.04
CA LYS A 10 -8.19 5.22 -54.54
C LYS A 10 -7.71 3.88 -54.00
N LYS A 11 -6.38 3.67 -53.89
CA LYS A 11 -5.83 2.43 -53.30
C LYS A 11 -6.10 2.31 -51.80
N MET A 12 -6.11 3.43 -51.07
CA MET A 12 -6.42 3.45 -49.63
C MET A 12 -7.90 3.16 -49.35
N ASN A 13 -8.82 3.65 -50.19
CA ASN A 13 -10.25 3.34 -50.05
C ASN A 13 -10.57 1.87 -50.37
N ILE A 14 -9.87 1.23 -51.31
CA ILE A 14 -10.06 -0.21 -51.60
C ILE A 14 -9.56 -1.06 -50.43
N LEU A 15 -8.46 -0.66 -49.77
CA LEU A 15 -7.95 -1.35 -48.58
C LEU A 15 -8.89 -1.20 -47.38
N LEU A 16 -9.49 -0.02 -47.18
CA LEU A 16 -10.49 0.22 -46.14
C LEU A 16 -11.80 -0.53 -46.39
N ILE A 17 -12.22 -0.71 -47.65
CA ILE A 17 -13.41 -1.51 -48.00
C ILE A 17 -13.14 -3.02 -47.83
N ALA A 18 -11.92 -3.49 -48.15
CA ALA A 18 -11.52 -4.88 -47.90
C ALA A 18 -11.47 -5.21 -46.39
N ILE A 19 -10.99 -4.27 -45.55
CA ILE A 19 -11.01 -4.42 -44.09
C ILE A 19 -12.45 -4.40 -43.54
N LYS A 20 -13.35 -3.63 -44.16
CA LYS A 20 -14.77 -3.55 -43.75
C LYS A 20 -15.64 -4.72 -44.24
N LEU A 21 -15.17 -5.47 -45.25
CA LEU A 21 -15.82 -6.69 -45.75
C LEU A 21 -15.27 -7.98 -45.13
N MET A 22 -14.12 -7.91 -44.42
CA MET A 22 -13.62 -9.01 -43.58
C MET A 22 -14.24 -9.04 -42.17
N SER A 23 -15.04 -8.04 -41.79
CA SER A 23 -15.72 -7.97 -40.49
C SER A 23 -17.20 -8.36 -40.51
N SER A 24 -17.69 -8.97 -41.59
CA SER A 24 -19.08 -9.44 -41.68
C SER A 24 -19.16 -10.85 -42.26
N SER A 25 -18.98 -11.87 -41.40
CA SER A 25 -19.50 -13.21 -41.64
C SER A 25 -20.05 -13.77 -40.33
N PRO A 26 -21.38 -13.97 -40.19
CA PRO A 26 -21.97 -14.67 -39.07
C PRO A 26 -22.14 -16.13 -39.47
N LEU A 27 -21.12 -16.96 -39.22
CA LEU A 27 -21.22 -18.43 -39.21
C LEU A 27 -19.89 -19.01 -38.68
N ALA A 28 -19.54 -18.65 -37.44
CA ALA A 28 -18.65 -19.47 -36.63
C ALA A 28 -19.54 -20.35 -35.77
N LEU A 29 -19.33 -21.65 -35.91
CA LEU A 29 -19.94 -22.72 -35.14
C LEU A 29 -20.06 -22.31 -33.67
N ALA A 30 -21.27 -22.42 -33.11
CA ALA A 30 -21.51 -22.23 -31.69
C ALA A 30 -20.80 -23.36 -30.93
N GLU A 31 -19.50 -23.19 -30.67
CA GLU A 31 -18.82 -23.89 -29.59
C GLU A 31 -19.53 -23.50 -28.29
N ASP A 32 -19.95 -24.51 -27.55
CA ASP A 32 -20.59 -24.37 -26.26
C ASP A 32 -19.64 -23.65 -25.29
N LYS A 33 -19.75 -22.31 -25.21
CA LYS A 33 -18.98 -21.44 -24.30
C LYS A 33 -19.23 -21.71 -22.80
N ARG A 34 -19.87 -22.81 -22.43
CA ARG A 34 -20.21 -23.14 -21.04
C ARG A 34 -19.18 -23.98 -20.30
N THR A 35 -18.00 -24.28 -20.87
CA THR A 35 -17.01 -25.14 -20.21
C THR A 35 -15.55 -24.65 -20.26
N GLN A 36 -15.27 -23.44 -20.74
CA GLN A 36 -13.98 -22.80 -20.45
C GLN A 36 -14.07 -22.13 -19.07
N PRO A 37 -13.24 -22.50 -18.09
CA PRO A 37 -13.17 -21.77 -16.82
C PRO A 37 -12.92 -20.29 -17.10
N SER A 38 -13.65 -19.42 -16.42
CA SER A 38 -13.37 -17.97 -16.47
C SER A 38 -11.89 -17.75 -16.17
N PRO A 39 -11.15 -16.99 -17.00
CA PRO A 39 -9.74 -16.67 -16.71
C PRO A 39 -9.60 -15.75 -15.48
N TYR A 40 -10.71 -15.27 -14.91
CA TYR A 40 -10.76 -14.43 -13.72
C TYR A 40 -11.23 -15.21 -12.49
N TYR A 41 -10.58 -14.95 -11.36
CA TYR A 41 -11.05 -15.36 -10.04
C TYR A 41 -12.35 -14.63 -9.69
N SER A 42 -13.41 -15.41 -9.48
CA SER A 42 -14.76 -14.88 -9.19
C SER A 42 -15.08 -14.79 -7.70
N GLY A 43 -14.27 -15.41 -6.83
CA GLY A 43 -14.51 -15.46 -5.39
C GLY A 43 -14.35 -14.10 -4.69
N PRO A 44 -14.66 -14.04 -3.38
CA PRO A 44 -14.48 -12.82 -2.60
C PRO A 44 -12.98 -12.49 -2.41
N ILE A 45 -12.69 -11.20 -2.30
CA ILE A 45 -11.37 -10.66 -2.00
C ILE A 45 -11.45 -9.85 -0.69
N ILE A 46 -10.47 -10.02 0.20
CA ILE A 46 -10.16 -8.99 1.20
C ILE A 46 -9.09 -8.12 0.58
N ASP A 47 -9.47 -6.89 0.28
CA ASP A 47 -8.60 -5.88 -0.31
C ASP A 47 -7.89 -5.12 0.81
N PHE A 48 -6.60 -5.38 1.00
CA PHE A 48 -5.78 -4.79 2.05
C PHE A 48 -5.35 -3.35 1.77
N GLN A 49 -5.55 -2.86 0.55
CA GLN A 49 -5.03 -1.58 0.11
C GLN A 49 -6.15 -0.75 -0.50
N THR A 50 -6.99 -0.15 0.34
CA THR A 50 -7.97 0.85 -0.13
C THR A 50 -7.87 2.12 0.70
N HIS A 51 -8.06 3.24 0.01
CA HIS A 51 -7.84 4.56 0.59
C HIS A 51 -9.12 5.37 0.65
N ALA A 52 -9.16 6.26 1.64
CA ALA A 52 -10.15 7.31 1.73
C ALA A 52 -9.61 8.49 2.53
N ILE A 53 -10.01 9.70 2.16
CA ILE A 53 -9.82 10.92 2.94
C ILE A 53 -11.18 11.56 3.14
N LYS A 54 -11.49 11.94 4.38
CA LYS A 54 -12.67 12.74 4.72
C LYS A 54 -12.70 13.99 3.83
N PRO A 55 -13.76 14.25 3.03
CA PRO A 55 -13.75 15.34 2.04
C PRO A 55 -13.43 16.74 2.60
N ASN A 56 -13.89 17.07 3.81
CA ASN A 56 -13.55 18.35 4.45
C ASN A 56 -12.07 18.42 4.86
N TYR A 57 -11.48 17.30 5.28
CA TYR A 57 -10.06 17.21 5.59
C TYR A 57 -9.22 17.34 4.31
N ALA A 58 -9.65 16.72 3.22
CA ALA A 58 -9.06 16.88 1.89
C ALA A 58 -9.01 18.36 1.48
N ASN A 59 -10.13 19.08 1.63
CA ASN A 59 -10.19 20.51 1.32
C ASN A 59 -9.22 21.34 2.19
N ALA A 60 -9.19 21.10 3.50
CA ALA A 60 -8.28 21.82 4.41
C ALA A 60 -6.80 21.55 4.06
N THR A 61 -6.46 20.30 3.75
CA THR A 61 -5.11 19.89 3.33
C THR A 61 -4.71 20.57 2.03
N THR A 62 -5.61 20.60 1.05
CA THR A 62 -5.41 21.31 -0.22
C THR A 62 -5.11 22.79 0.01
N GLN A 63 -5.91 23.49 0.82
CA GLN A 63 -5.71 24.91 1.10
C GLN A 63 -4.36 25.16 1.79
N TYR A 64 -3.97 24.28 2.71
CA TYR A 64 -2.68 24.38 3.37
C TYR A 64 -1.52 24.22 2.38
N ILE A 65 -1.55 23.20 1.51
CA ILE A 65 -0.49 22.97 0.52
C ILE A 65 -0.36 24.14 -0.44
N LEU A 66 -1.49 24.67 -0.93
CA LEU A 66 -1.51 25.85 -1.80
C LEU A 66 -0.94 27.10 -1.11
N ALA A 67 -1.13 27.23 0.20
CA ALA A 67 -0.56 28.33 0.99
C ALA A 67 0.93 28.13 1.33
N SER A 68 1.49 26.93 1.12
CA SER A 68 2.87 26.58 1.48
C SER A 68 3.52 25.62 0.47
N PRO A 69 3.60 25.99 -0.82
CA PRO A 69 4.02 25.07 -1.90
C PRO A 69 5.47 24.59 -1.78
N ALA A 70 6.32 25.31 -1.04
CA ALA A 70 7.70 24.90 -0.79
C ALA A 70 7.81 23.58 0.00
N ILE A 71 6.76 23.20 0.74
CA ILE A 71 6.74 22.02 1.61
C ILE A 71 6.79 20.72 0.81
N LEU A 72 6.06 20.63 -0.29
CA LEU A 72 6.00 19.44 -1.16
C LEU A 72 6.74 19.66 -2.49
N GLY A 73 7.33 20.84 -2.66
CA GLY A 73 8.09 21.22 -3.84
C GLY A 73 7.32 20.94 -5.13
N SER A 74 7.96 20.24 -6.06
CA SER A 74 7.39 19.89 -7.36
C SER A 74 6.21 18.90 -7.32
N ALA A 75 5.94 18.27 -6.16
CA ALA A 75 4.81 17.35 -5.99
C ALA A 75 3.49 18.08 -5.65
N SER A 76 3.55 19.35 -5.22
CA SER A 76 2.39 20.11 -4.73
C SER A 76 1.21 20.12 -5.71
N ASP A 77 1.47 20.38 -7.00
CA ASP A 77 0.42 20.46 -8.02
C ASP A 77 -0.31 19.12 -8.20
N ASP A 78 0.45 18.03 -8.30
CA ASP A 78 -0.11 16.69 -8.50
C ASP A 78 -0.91 16.25 -7.27
N ILE A 79 -0.41 16.57 -6.07
CA ILE A 79 -1.06 16.26 -4.81
C ILE A 79 -2.40 16.99 -4.70
N VAL A 80 -2.41 18.30 -4.95
CA VAL A 80 -3.60 19.14 -4.81
C VAL A 80 -4.65 18.86 -5.88
N HIS A 81 -4.23 18.67 -7.13
CA HIS A 81 -5.17 18.60 -8.26
C HIS A 81 -5.57 17.19 -8.67
N ARG A 82 -4.80 16.17 -8.28
CA ARG A 82 -5.08 14.77 -8.62
C ARG A 82 -5.22 13.88 -7.39
N ILE A 83 -4.23 13.88 -6.49
CA ILE A 83 -4.16 12.91 -5.39
C ILE A 83 -5.28 13.13 -4.37
N ILE A 84 -5.34 14.32 -3.76
CA ILE A 84 -6.34 14.64 -2.73
C ILE A 84 -7.78 14.52 -3.26
N PRO A 85 -8.13 15.08 -4.44
CA PRO A 85 -9.48 14.95 -4.98
C PRO A 85 -9.85 13.49 -5.30
N GLY A 86 -8.91 12.71 -5.82
CA GLY A 86 -9.13 11.29 -6.12
C GLY A 86 -9.39 10.44 -4.88
N LEU A 87 -8.79 10.81 -3.74
CA LEU A 87 -8.95 10.10 -2.48
C LEU A 87 -10.11 10.59 -1.62
N ALA A 88 -10.75 11.70 -1.98
CA ALA A 88 -11.90 12.22 -1.26
C ALA A 88 -13.07 11.24 -1.37
N ASP A 89 -13.27 10.46 -0.30
CA ASP A 89 -14.26 9.39 -0.22
C ASP A 89 -14.82 9.36 1.20
N ASP A 90 -16.11 9.62 1.35
CA ASP A 90 -16.83 9.57 2.63
C ASP A 90 -17.24 8.13 3.02
N LEU A 91 -16.75 7.15 2.27
CA LEU A 91 -17.03 5.72 2.39
C LEU A 91 -18.45 5.32 2.03
N ILE A 92 -19.25 6.24 1.48
CA ILE A 92 -20.61 5.95 0.99
C ILE A 92 -20.76 6.26 -0.50
N SER A 93 -19.65 6.52 -1.19
CA SER A 93 -19.66 6.82 -2.62
C SER A 93 -20.15 5.62 -3.47
N PRO A 94 -20.89 5.86 -4.57
CA PRO A 94 -21.28 4.79 -5.50
C PRO A 94 -20.08 4.01 -6.05
N ALA A 95 -18.95 4.68 -6.29
CA ALA A 95 -17.71 4.06 -6.75
C ALA A 95 -17.17 3.03 -5.73
N ARG A 96 -17.16 3.38 -4.43
CA ARG A 96 -16.75 2.45 -3.38
C ARG A 96 -17.68 1.24 -3.28
N PHE A 97 -18.99 1.45 -3.32
CA PHE A 97 -19.94 0.33 -3.30
C PHE A 97 -19.83 -0.57 -4.53
N ALA A 98 -19.52 0.01 -5.71
CA ALA A 98 -19.23 -0.76 -6.91
C ALA A 98 -17.96 -1.62 -6.74
N ALA A 99 -16.88 -1.05 -6.20
CA ALA A 99 -15.62 -1.77 -5.94
C ALA A 99 -15.76 -2.85 -4.85
N LEU A 100 -16.53 -2.60 -3.79
CA LEU A 100 -16.90 -3.62 -2.80
C LEU A 100 -17.67 -4.78 -3.42
N GLY A 101 -18.41 -4.51 -4.50
CA GLY A 101 -19.30 -5.45 -5.15
C GLY A 101 -20.21 -6.16 -4.15
N LYS A 102 -20.45 -7.45 -4.38
CA LYS A 102 -21.33 -8.28 -3.55
C LYS A 102 -20.63 -8.93 -2.35
N ARG A 103 -19.33 -9.20 -2.45
CA ARG A 103 -18.64 -10.10 -1.52
C ARG A 103 -17.24 -9.64 -1.08
N ASN A 104 -16.69 -8.57 -1.66
CA ASN A 104 -15.38 -8.10 -1.23
C ASN A 104 -15.49 -7.42 0.15
N VAL A 105 -14.37 -7.43 0.87
CA VAL A 105 -14.14 -6.67 2.09
C VAL A 105 -13.02 -5.70 1.82
N HIS A 106 -13.17 -4.44 2.19
CA HIS A 106 -12.12 -3.44 2.05
C HIS A 106 -11.48 -3.17 3.40
N VAL A 107 -10.16 -3.27 3.49
CA VAL A 107 -9.38 -2.62 4.53
C VAL A 107 -9.17 -1.18 4.08
N VAL A 108 -9.69 -0.25 4.89
CA VAL A 108 -9.72 1.17 4.55
C VAL A 108 -8.74 1.90 5.45
N SER A 109 -7.80 2.59 4.84
CA SER A 109 -6.83 3.43 5.54
C SER A 109 -6.87 4.87 5.04
N VAL A 110 -6.58 5.80 5.93
CA VAL A 110 -6.25 7.17 5.54
C VAL A 110 -4.74 7.23 5.41
N ASN A 111 -4.24 7.34 4.18
CA ASN A 111 -2.81 7.61 3.99
C ASN A 111 -2.49 8.97 4.62
N THR A 112 -1.37 9.08 5.32
CA THR A 112 -1.02 10.28 6.10
C THR A 112 -0.58 11.39 5.15
N PHE A 113 -1.53 12.16 4.63
CA PHE A 113 -1.29 13.41 3.90
C PHE A 113 -1.09 14.58 4.87
N PHE A 114 -0.27 14.38 5.90
CA PHE A 114 0.03 15.49 6.78
C PHE A 114 1.12 16.32 6.12
N PRO A 115 0.87 17.60 5.81
CA PRO A 115 2.00 18.51 5.68
C PRO A 115 2.79 18.53 7.00
N PRO A 116 4.06 18.98 7.00
CA PRO A 116 4.81 19.21 8.22
C PRO A 116 4.07 20.23 9.08
N LEU A 117 3.45 19.73 10.14
CA LEU A 117 2.64 20.49 11.08
C LEU A 117 3.27 20.42 12.48
N PRO A 118 3.01 21.41 13.36
CA PRO A 118 3.38 21.30 14.77
C PRO A 118 2.79 20.04 15.41
N ALA A 119 3.49 19.46 16.39
CA ALA A 119 3.10 18.17 16.99
C ALA A 119 1.66 18.15 17.52
N LYS A 120 1.21 19.25 18.13
CA LYS A 120 -0.17 19.43 18.60
C LYS A 120 -1.21 19.33 17.47
N ALA A 121 -0.91 19.92 16.30
CA ALA A 121 -1.81 19.89 15.15
C ALA A 121 -1.85 18.50 14.50
N LEU A 122 -0.70 17.82 14.42
CA LEU A 122 -0.64 16.42 13.96
C LEU A 122 -1.49 15.49 14.82
N LEU A 123 -1.42 15.64 16.15
CA LEU A 123 -2.22 14.85 17.10
C LEU A 123 -3.72 15.08 16.91
N ALA A 124 -4.14 16.35 16.79
CA ALA A 124 -5.53 16.71 16.56
C ALA A 124 -6.06 16.11 15.25
N ALA A 125 -5.27 16.20 14.16
CA ALA A 125 -5.64 15.64 12.87
C ALA A 125 -5.76 14.11 12.90
N ALA A 126 -4.79 13.41 13.51
CA ALA A 126 -4.85 11.96 13.65
C ALA A 126 -6.07 11.52 14.49
N THR A 127 -6.42 12.28 15.53
CA THR A 127 -7.60 12.00 16.37
C THR A 127 -8.88 12.14 15.55
N GLU A 128 -9.06 13.26 14.86
CA GLU A 128 -10.24 13.51 14.03
C GLU A 128 -10.42 12.44 12.94
N LEU A 129 -9.33 12.06 12.26
CA LEU A 129 -9.37 11.06 11.19
C LEU A 129 -9.69 9.66 11.72
N ASN A 130 -9.17 9.29 12.89
CA ASN A 130 -9.47 8.00 13.51
C ASN A 130 -10.93 7.92 13.99
N GLU A 131 -11.45 8.98 14.62
CA GLU A 131 -12.87 9.07 15.02
C GLU A 131 -13.79 8.99 13.80
N TRP A 132 -13.46 9.74 12.74
CA TRP A 132 -14.21 9.69 11.48
C TRP A 132 -14.19 8.31 10.85
N MET A 133 -13.02 7.67 10.74
CA MET A 133 -12.87 6.33 10.16
C MET A 133 -13.73 5.34 10.95
N ALA A 134 -13.61 5.33 12.28
CA ALA A 134 -14.34 4.43 13.14
C ALA A 134 -15.86 4.62 13.01
N GLN A 135 -16.32 5.87 13.03
CA GLN A 135 -17.74 6.18 12.86
C GLN A 135 -18.27 5.76 11.48
N SER A 136 -17.47 5.94 10.43
CA SER A 136 -17.86 5.64 9.05
C SER A 136 -17.96 4.15 8.77
N VAL A 137 -17.10 3.33 9.40
CA VAL A 137 -17.11 1.85 9.22
C VAL A 137 -18.01 1.12 10.22
N LYS A 138 -18.48 1.77 11.29
CA LYS A 138 -19.20 1.13 12.42
C LYS A 138 -20.35 0.20 12.01
N ASN A 139 -21.10 0.57 10.97
CA ASN A 139 -22.25 -0.19 10.47
C ASN A 139 -21.99 -0.83 9.10
N GLN A 140 -20.73 -0.87 8.64
CA GLN A 140 -20.32 -1.40 7.35
C GLN A 140 -19.58 -2.72 7.53
N ASN A 141 -20.31 -3.84 7.57
CA ASN A 141 -19.74 -5.18 7.85
C ASN A 141 -18.67 -5.66 6.84
N ARG A 142 -18.46 -4.94 5.74
CA ARG A 142 -17.47 -5.23 4.70
C ARG A 142 -16.42 -4.13 4.54
N MET A 143 -16.35 -3.19 5.46
CA MET A 143 -15.28 -2.19 5.55
C MET A 143 -14.59 -2.29 6.91
N VAL A 144 -13.28 -2.46 6.89
CA VAL A 144 -12.46 -2.59 8.09
C VAL A 144 -11.54 -1.38 8.16
N GLY A 145 -11.79 -0.49 9.11
CA GLY A 145 -11.00 0.73 9.27
C GLY A 145 -9.65 0.46 9.94
N PHE A 146 -8.58 1.01 9.36
CA PHE A 146 -7.25 1.10 9.96
C PHE A 146 -7.02 2.52 10.48
N ALA A 147 -6.37 2.60 11.63
CA ALA A 147 -5.96 3.85 12.24
C ALA A 147 -4.85 4.53 11.43
N THR A 148 -4.74 5.84 11.61
CA THR A 148 -3.63 6.67 11.17
C THR A 148 -2.87 7.20 12.38
N ILE A 149 -1.57 7.49 12.22
CA ILE A 149 -0.71 8.03 13.28
C ILE A 149 -0.11 9.39 12.87
N PRO A 150 0.08 10.32 13.82
CA PRO A 150 0.88 11.52 13.58
C PRO A 150 2.36 11.15 13.32
N SER A 151 3.14 12.04 12.70
CA SER A 151 4.57 11.82 12.46
C SER A 151 5.36 11.56 13.76
N PRO A 152 5.83 10.32 14.02
CA PRO A 152 6.65 10.02 15.19
C PRO A 152 7.92 10.88 15.31
N PRO A 153 8.71 11.15 14.25
CA PRO A 153 9.87 12.02 14.37
C PRO A 153 9.50 13.47 14.68
N ALA A 154 8.37 13.99 14.18
CA ALA A 154 7.89 15.32 14.55
C ALA A 154 7.49 15.40 16.02
N LEU A 155 6.83 14.36 16.55
CA LEU A 155 6.46 14.28 17.97
C LEU A 155 7.69 14.18 18.88
N ALA A 156 8.70 13.39 18.49
CA ALA A 156 9.90 13.17 19.29
C ALA A 156 10.79 14.41 19.44
N LYS A 157 10.67 15.38 18.52
CA LYS A 157 11.46 16.63 18.50
C LYS A 157 10.85 17.77 19.34
N GLN A 158 9.63 17.62 19.85
CA GLN A 158 8.88 18.68 20.52
C GLN A 158 8.40 18.22 21.90
N GLU A 159 8.38 19.14 22.86
CA GLU A 159 7.79 18.94 24.19
C GLU A 159 6.51 19.77 24.33
N THR A 160 5.58 19.31 25.16
CA THR A 160 4.37 20.05 25.50
C THR A 160 4.70 21.20 26.46
N ALA A 161 3.77 22.15 26.63
CA ALA A 161 3.97 23.31 27.50
C ALA A 161 4.22 22.95 28.99
N ASP A 162 3.82 21.76 29.42
CA ASP A 162 4.03 21.17 30.74
C ASP A 162 5.23 20.20 30.81
N GLY A 163 6.05 20.13 29.76
CA GLY A 163 7.27 19.31 29.71
C GLY A 163 7.05 17.82 29.44
N ALA A 164 5.84 17.42 29.05
CA ALA A 164 5.54 16.05 28.63
C ALA A 164 5.90 15.83 27.15
N ASN A 165 6.22 14.58 26.80
CA ASN A 165 6.61 14.23 25.43
C ASN A 165 5.36 13.96 24.55
N TYR A 166 5.24 14.65 23.42
CA TYR A 166 4.14 14.44 22.47
C TYR A 166 4.03 13.00 21.95
N THR A 167 5.14 12.26 21.93
CA THR A 167 5.17 10.82 21.60
C THR A 167 4.20 10.03 22.48
N GLN A 168 4.12 10.33 23.79
CA GLN A 168 3.20 9.62 24.69
C GLN A 168 1.73 9.91 24.36
N GLN A 169 1.42 11.13 23.93
CA GLN A 169 0.07 11.48 23.48
C GLN A 169 -0.28 10.75 22.17
N GLY A 170 0.68 10.63 21.24
CA GLY A 170 0.50 9.85 20.01
C GLY A 170 0.24 8.37 20.27
N LEU A 171 0.98 7.76 21.20
CA LEU A 171 0.76 6.39 21.64
C LEU A 171 -0.60 6.20 22.30
N ALA A 172 -1.02 7.12 23.17
CA ALA A 172 -2.33 7.10 23.80
C ALA A 172 -3.46 7.21 22.76
N GLY A 173 -3.32 8.09 21.77
CA GLY A 173 -4.25 8.23 20.65
C GLY A 173 -4.38 6.97 19.81
N LEU A 174 -3.26 6.33 19.44
CA LEU A 174 -3.29 5.05 18.72
C LEU A 174 -3.95 3.97 19.58
N ARG A 175 -3.60 3.85 20.86
CA ARG A 175 -4.24 2.88 21.76
C ARG A 175 -5.75 3.09 21.80
N HIS A 176 -6.22 4.33 21.99
CA HIS A 176 -7.64 4.67 22.00
C HIS A 176 -8.34 4.29 20.68
N ALA A 177 -7.71 4.58 19.54
CA ALA A 177 -8.25 4.23 18.23
C ALA A 177 -8.50 2.72 18.05
N ILE A 178 -7.65 1.89 18.66
CA ILE A 178 -7.77 0.44 18.60
C ILE A 178 -8.74 -0.08 19.67
N THR A 179 -8.58 0.32 20.93
CA THR A 179 -9.30 -0.28 22.07
C THR A 179 -10.69 0.28 22.29
N ASN A 180 -10.92 1.55 21.94
CA ASN A 180 -12.18 2.24 22.20
C ASN A 180 -12.97 2.49 20.92
N LEU A 181 -12.29 2.85 19.82
CA LEU A 181 -12.96 3.11 18.54
C LEU A 181 -13.13 1.84 17.68
N GLY A 182 -12.39 0.77 17.99
CA GLY A 182 -12.56 -0.54 17.35
C GLY A 182 -11.87 -0.68 15.99
N LEU A 183 -10.98 0.24 15.62
CA LEU A 183 -10.13 0.11 14.42
C LEU A 183 -9.23 -1.13 14.55
N LYS A 184 -8.97 -1.80 13.43
CA LYS A 184 -8.40 -3.17 13.42
C LYS A 184 -6.93 -3.25 13.06
N GLY A 185 -6.30 -2.14 12.77
CA GLY A 185 -4.91 -2.04 12.32
C GLY A 185 -4.47 -0.60 12.27
N VAL A 186 -3.26 -0.35 11.79
CA VAL A 186 -2.71 1.00 11.64
C VAL A 186 -1.89 1.10 10.35
N LEU A 187 -2.01 2.21 9.64
CA LEU A 187 -1.17 2.54 8.48
C LEU A 187 0.02 3.38 8.92
N PHE A 188 1.22 2.98 8.51
CA PHE A 188 2.43 3.79 8.58
C PHE A 188 2.87 4.12 7.15
N ALA A 189 3.16 5.39 6.87
CA ALA A 189 3.76 5.78 5.62
C ALA A 189 5.22 5.27 5.52
N SER A 190 5.73 5.09 4.30
CA SER A 190 7.10 4.60 4.06
C SER A 190 8.16 5.56 4.58
N ASN A 191 7.85 6.84 4.73
CA ASN A 191 8.67 7.82 5.42
C ASN A 191 7.76 8.90 6.02
N TYR A 192 8.28 9.62 7.02
CA TYR A 192 7.68 10.85 7.55
C TYR A 192 8.72 11.95 7.51
N GLU A 193 8.48 13.00 6.74
CA GLU A 193 9.44 14.11 6.53
C GLU A 193 10.86 13.61 6.16
N ASN A 194 10.93 12.64 5.23
CA ASN A 194 12.16 11.97 4.79
C ASN A 194 12.87 11.11 5.85
N VAL A 195 12.21 10.82 6.98
CA VAL A 195 12.71 9.88 7.99
C VAL A 195 12.09 8.50 7.76
N PHE A 196 12.93 7.51 7.48
CA PHE A 196 12.53 6.10 7.34
C PHE A 196 12.27 5.44 8.70
N LEU A 197 11.56 4.30 8.66
CA LEU A 197 10.93 3.69 9.84
C LEU A 197 11.88 2.93 10.77
N GLY A 198 13.17 2.81 10.43
CA GLY A 198 14.21 2.31 11.32
C GLY A 198 14.66 3.34 12.37
N ASP A 199 14.25 4.61 12.24
CA ASP A 199 14.57 5.65 13.20
C ASP A 199 14.04 5.33 14.62
N PRO A 200 14.79 5.62 15.70
CA PRO A 200 14.37 5.31 17.07
C PRO A 200 13.01 5.89 17.48
N SER A 201 12.55 6.98 16.87
CA SER A 201 11.25 7.59 17.16
C SER A 201 10.06 6.67 16.84
N PHE A 202 10.22 5.69 15.95
CA PHE A 202 9.17 4.73 15.60
C PHE A 202 9.09 3.53 16.55
N ARG A 203 10.16 3.23 17.31
CA ARG A 203 10.23 2.05 18.18
C ARG A 203 9.06 1.93 19.15
N PRO A 204 8.62 3.00 19.86
CA PRO A 204 7.48 2.90 20.76
C PRO A 204 6.17 2.56 20.06
N PHE A 205 5.98 3.03 18.82
CA PHE A 205 4.76 2.77 18.05
C PHE A 205 4.71 1.32 17.56
N PHE A 206 5.83 0.74 17.10
CA PHE A 206 5.91 -0.69 16.78
C PHE A 206 5.72 -1.58 18.01
N ALA A 207 6.31 -1.20 19.14
CA ALA A 207 6.11 -1.91 20.40
C ALA A 207 4.63 -1.91 20.82
N LEU A 208 3.94 -0.77 20.69
CA LEU A 208 2.51 -0.67 20.96
C LEU A 208 1.67 -1.52 19.98
N ALA A 209 1.99 -1.50 18.69
CA ALA A 209 1.29 -2.33 17.71
C ALA A 209 1.44 -3.84 18.00
N ALA A 210 2.65 -4.26 18.40
CA ALA A 210 2.93 -5.63 18.84
C ALA A 210 2.15 -5.99 20.13
N GLU A 211 2.15 -5.10 21.13
CA GLU A 211 1.39 -5.27 22.38
C GLU A 211 -0.11 -5.46 22.11
N LEU A 212 -0.68 -4.63 21.24
CA LEU A 212 -2.09 -4.67 20.85
C LEU A 212 -2.40 -5.80 19.85
N LYS A 213 -1.38 -6.52 19.34
CA LYS A 213 -1.48 -7.61 18.36
C LYS A 213 -2.20 -7.22 17.07
N ILE A 214 -2.06 -5.96 16.66
CA ILE A 214 -2.67 -5.42 15.46
C ILE A 214 -1.72 -5.47 14.26
N PRO A 215 -2.24 -5.59 13.02
CA PRO A 215 -1.46 -5.39 11.81
C PRO A 215 -1.01 -3.94 11.63
N VAL A 216 0.24 -3.78 11.18
CA VAL A 216 0.79 -2.51 10.69
C VAL A 216 0.92 -2.61 9.17
N LEU A 217 0.18 -1.77 8.45
CA LEU A 217 0.25 -1.64 7.00
C LEU A 217 1.27 -0.56 6.63
N LEU A 218 2.40 -0.95 6.05
CA LEU A 218 3.38 -0.05 5.48
C LEU A 218 2.93 0.33 4.07
N HIS A 219 2.72 1.63 3.84
CA HIS A 219 2.27 2.15 2.56
C HIS A 219 3.20 3.26 2.06
N PRO A 220 3.44 3.42 0.75
CA PRO A 220 4.19 4.56 0.24
C PRO A 220 3.68 5.90 0.76
N ALA A 221 4.62 6.71 1.23
CA ALA A 221 4.39 8.12 1.49
C ALA A 221 4.09 8.83 0.18
N VAL A 222 3.42 9.98 0.30
CA VAL A 222 2.99 10.80 -0.85
C VAL A 222 4.17 11.31 -1.66
N GLN A 223 5.27 11.59 -0.98
CA GLN A 223 6.52 12.08 -1.54
C GLN A 223 7.64 11.06 -1.23
N PRO A 224 8.17 10.37 -2.26
CA PRO A 224 9.36 9.56 -2.11
C PRO A 224 10.57 10.43 -1.75
N VAL A 225 11.48 9.90 -0.94
CA VAL A 225 12.64 10.66 -0.45
C VAL A 225 13.54 11.11 -1.60
N GLU A 226 13.75 10.24 -2.59
CA GLU A 226 14.66 10.50 -3.71
C GLU A 226 14.05 11.39 -4.82
N GLN A 227 12.79 11.85 -4.68
CA GLN A 227 12.07 12.54 -5.75
C GLN A 227 12.80 13.80 -6.24
N THR A 228 13.52 14.51 -5.37
CA THR A 228 14.26 15.74 -5.73
C THR A 228 15.44 15.52 -6.66
N PHE A 229 15.92 14.28 -6.79
CA PHE A 229 17.07 13.93 -7.64
C PHE A 229 16.66 13.35 -9.00
N VAL A 230 15.36 13.31 -9.28
CA VAL A 230 14.79 12.63 -10.46
C VAL A 230 14.29 13.64 -11.49
N ASN A 231 14.85 13.57 -12.71
CA ASN A 231 14.56 14.52 -13.80
C ASN A 231 13.21 14.32 -14.52
N ARG A 232 12.48 13.23 -14.21
CA ARG A 232 11.24 12.85 -14.91
C ARG A 232 10.08 12.73 -13.93
N LYS A 233 9.01 13.50 -14.16
CA LYS A 233 7.87 13.63 -13.23
C LYS A 233 7.12 12.32 -12.95
N ASN A 234 7.20 11.33 -13.84
CA ASN A 234 6.51 10.04 -13.71
C ASN A 234 7.34 8.96 -12.99
N ILE A 235 8.66 9.13 -12.86
CA ILE A 235 9.52 8.14 -12.19
C ILE A 235 9.16 7.93 -10.71
N PRO A 236 8.74 8.95 -9.92
CA PRO A 236 8.24 8.72 -8.57
C PRO A 236 7.10 7.69 -8.51
N ALA A 237 6.17 7.74 -9.47
CA ALA A 237 5.07 6.78 -9.56
C ALA A 237 5.51 5.38 -10.00
N TYR A 238 6.58 5.26 -10.80
CA TYR A 238 7.07 3.97 -11.29
C TYR A 238 8.05 3.27 -10.36
N THR A 239 8.93 4.02 -9.70
CA THR A 239 9.96 3.45 -8.83
C THR A 239 10.06 4.18 -7.51
N GLY A 240 9.84 5.49 -7.42
CA GLY A 240 10.05 6.22 -6.17
C GLY A 240 9.26 5.64 -4.99
N TYR A 241 7.96 5.39 -5.17
CA TYR A 241 7.13 4.75 -4.14
C TYR A 241 7.62 3.34 -3.76
N LEU A 242 8.06 2.55 -4.74
CA LEU A 242 8.59 1.20 -4.53
C LEU A 242 9.95 1.23 -3.83
N ASP A 243 10.79 2.20 -4.18
CA ASP A 243 12.12 2.42 -3.64
C ASP A 243 12.06 2.81 -2.17
N ASP A 244 11.14 3.70 -1.82
CA ASP A 244 10.83 4.03 -0.44
C ASP A 244 10.31 2.80 0.34
N GLN A 245 9.41 2.03 -0.27
CA GLN A 245 8.82 0.86 0.38
C GLN A 245 9.88 -0.21 0.71
N ARG A 246 10.75 -0.55 -0.26
CA ARG A 246 11.85 -1.51 -0.04
C ARG A 246 12.87 -0.97 0.95
N THR A 247 13.16 0.33 0.92
CA THR A 247 14.12 0.98 1.82
C THR A 247 13.60 0.96 3.24
N THR A 248 12.35 1.35 3.48
CA THR A 248 11.76 1.34 4.83
C THR A 248 11.68 -0.08 5.41
N LEU A 249 11.36 -1.09 4.60
CA LEU A 249 11.34 -2.47 5.09
C LEU A 249 12.73 -2.93 5.51
N LEU A 250 13.75 -2.66 4.69
CA LEU A 250 15.13 -3.00 5.02
C LEU A 250 15.61 -2.24 6.25
N ASP A 251 15.39 -0.92 6.32
CA ASP A 251 15.76 -0.07 7.44
C ASP A 251 15.12 -0.56 8.75
N LEU A 252 13.83 -0.92 8.73
CA LEU A 252 13.10 -1.49 9.86
C LEU A 252 13.69 -2.84 10.32
N ILE A 253 14.03 -3.73 9.39
CA ILE A 253 14.64 -5.02 9.70
C ILE A 253 16.02 -4.82 10.31
N MET A 254 16.84 -3.93 9.74
CA MET A 254 18.20 -3.63 10.18
C MET A 254 18.21 -2.90 11.53
N ALA A 255 17.22 -2.05 11.77
CA ALA A 255 16.92 -1.47 13.07
C ALA A 255 16.44 -2.52 14.08
N GLY A 256 16.21 -3.77 13.65
CA GLY A 256 15.84 -4.96 14.41
C GLY A 256 14.47 -4.88 15.10
N THR A 257 13.53 -4.19 14.47
CA THR A 257 12.14 -4.14 14.93
C THR A 257 11.51 -5.53 14.98
N LEU A 258 11.71 -6.35 13.93
CA LEU A 258 11.19 -7.73 13.89
C LEU A 258 11.96 -8.69 14.81
N GLU A 259 13.18 -8.34 15.21
CA GLU A 259 13.92 -9.08 16.24
C GLU A 259 13.33 -8.81 17.63
N ASN A 260 13.03 -7.54 17.92
CA ASN A 260 12.43 -7.15 19.20
C ASN A 260 10.97 -7.60 19.33
N HIS A 261 10.26 -7.70 18.20
CA HIS A 261 8.83 -8.01 18.13
C HIS A 261 8.58 -9.10 17.07
N PRO A 262 8.98 -10.36 17.31
CA PRO A 262 8.91 -11.44 16.32
C PRO A 262 7.47 -11.84 15.91
N ASP A 263 6.48 -11.45 16.71
CA ASP A 263 5.05 -11.67 16.45
C ASP A 263 4.35 -10.45 15.85
N LEU A 264 5.08 -9.37 15.54
CA LEU A 264 4.53 -8.18 14.89
C LEU A 264 3.97 -8.56 13.52
N LYS A 265 2.69 -8.25 13.30
CA LYS A 265 2.01 -8.46 12.02
C LYS A 265 2.31 -7.30 11.08
N LEU A 266 3.45 -7.36 10.40
CA LEU A 266 3.84 -6.33 9.44
C LEU A 266 3.33 -6.68 8.04
N ILE A 267 2.61 -5.76 7.40
CA ILE A 267 2.14 -5.89 6.02
C ILE A 267 2.84 -4.82 5.19
N SER A 268 3.47 -5.21 4.09
CA SER A 268 4.09 -4.28 3.16
C SER A 268 3.36 -4.29 1.83
N THR A 269 2.89 -3.13 1.39
CA THR A 269 2.18 -3.01 0.10
C THR A 269 3.10 -3.13 -1.10
N HIS A 270 2.51 -3.36 -2.28
CA HIS A 270 3.21 -3.45 -3.55
C HIS A 270 4.40 -4.42 -3.53
N LEU A 271 4.21 -5.60 -2.93
CA LEU A 271 5.26 -6.61 -2.74
C LEU A 271 6.52 -6.06 -2.05
N ALA A 272 6.37 -5.07 -1.17
CA ALA A 272 7.50 -4.36 -0.56
C ALA A 272 8.48 -3.75 -1.58
N GLY A 273 7.95 -3.17 -2.66
CA GLY A 273 8.77 -2.55 -3.70
C GLY A 273 9.64 -3.53 -4.48
N GLY A 274 9.22 -4.80 -4.57
CA GLY A 274 9.96 -5.84 -5.28
C GLY A 274 11.25 -6.27 -4.58
N VAL A 275 11.39 -6.06 -3.27
CA VAL A 275 12.63 -6.31 -2.51
C VAL A 275 13.22 -7.72 -2.73
N LEU A 276 12.38 -8.74 -2.97
CA LEU A 276 12.84 -10.12 -3.15
C LEU A 276 13.56 -10.36 -4.48
N THR A 277 13.41 -9.49 -5.47
CA THR A 277 14.19 -9.53 -6.72
C THR A 277 15.69 -9.36 -6.45
N SER A 278 16.04 -8.71 -5.33
CA SER A 278 17.42 -8.47 -4.89
C SER A 278 17.89 -9.41 -3.77
N LEU A 279 17.13 -10.48 -3.46
CA LEU A 279 17.41 -11.35 -2.31
C LEU A 279 18.83 -11.94 -2.32
N GLY A 280 19.33 -12.38 -3.47
CA GLY A 280 20.68 -12.94 -3.60
C GLY A 280 21.77 -11.92 -3.20
N ARG A 281 21.62 -10.68 -3.67
CA ARG A 281 22.52 -9.56 -3.33
C ARG A 281 22.45 -9.24 -1.84
N LEU A 282 21.24 -9.11 -1.29
CA LEU A 282 21.04 -8.82 0.13
C LEU A 282 21.65 -9.91 1.00
N ARG A 283 21.46 -11.19 0.67
CA ARG A 283 22.10 -12.30 1.39
C ARG A 283 23.61 -12.25 1.36
N HIS A 284 24.21 -11.85 0.25
CA HIS A 284 25.67 -11.76 0.13
C HIS A 284 26.23 -10.59 0.96
N LEU A 285 25.66 -9.39 0.82
CA LEU A 285 26.06 -8.20 1.58
C LEU A 285 25.77 -8.33 3.07
N MET A 286 24.73 -9.07 3.45
CA MET A 286 24.45 -9.39 4.84
C MET A 286 25.22 -10.63 5.33
N GLY A 287 25.88 -11.38 4.45
CA GLY A 287 26.74 -12.49 4.88
C GLY A 287 28.07 -12.03 5.49
N ILE A 288 28.47 -10.79 5.23
CA ILE A 288 29.74 -10.19 5.66
C ILE A 288 29.63 -9.42 7.00
N TRP A 289 28.48 -9.56 7.70
CA TRP A 289 28.03 -8.73 8.85
C TRP A 289 29.08 -8.12 9.78
N PRO A 290 29.67 -8.82 10.78
CA PRO A 290 30.42 -8.11 11.81
C PRO A 290 31.71 -7.46 11.30
N GLU A 291 32.17 -7.79 10.11
CA GLU A 291 33.38 -7.23 9.51
C GLU A 291 33.09 -6.08 8.54
N ASP A 292 31.82 -5.89 8.12
CA ASP A 292 31.44 -4.81 7.21
C ASP A 292 31.38 -3.46 7.97
N PRO A 293 32.24 -2.48 7.64
CA PRO A 293 32.25 -1.18 8.31
C PRO A 293 30.99 -0.36 8.03
N SER A 294 30.22 -0.69 6.99
CA SER A 294 28.94 -0.04 6.67
C SER A 294 27.76 -0.57 7.49
N TYR A 295 27.97 -1.64 8.28
CA TYR A 295 26.95 -2.26 9.11
C TYR A 295 26.78 -1.50 10.45
N ILE A 296 26.52 -0.20 10.35
CA ILE A 296 26.28 0.73 11.45
C ILE A 296 25.14 1.68 11.07
N ASP A 297 24.39 2.17 12.05
CA ASP A 297 23.42 3.24 11.80
C ASP A 297 24.10 4.63 11.73
N LEU A 298 23.32 5.67 11.45
CA LEU A 298 23.81 7.05 11.37
C LEU A 298 24.43 7.58 12.68
N ALA A 299 24.20 6.91 13.80
CA ALA A 299 24.81 7.22 15.10
C ALA A 299 26.04 6.34 15.41
N GLY A 300 26.51 5.55 14.44
CA GLY A 300 27.65 4.64 14.60
C GLY A 300 27.35 3.39 15.42
N ARG A 301 26.08 3.08 15.69
CA ARG A 301 25.69 1.91 16.50
C ARG A 301 25.61 0.68 15.59
N LYS A 302 26.26 -0.39 16.03
CA LYS A 302 26.22 -1.70 15.36
C LYS A 302 25.04 -2.53 15.89
N ARG A 303 24.25 -3.10 14.99
CA ARG A 303 23.15 -4.03 15.36
C ARG A 303 23.19 -5.32 14.54
N VAL A 304 23.95 -6.30 15.00
CA VAL A 304 24.05 -7.60 14.33
C VAL A 304 22.75 -8.37 14.52
N LEU A 305 22.10 -8.71 13.42
CA LEU A 305 20.90 -9.55 13.43
C LEU A 305 21.30 -11.02 13.59
N PRO A 306 20.63 -11.81 14.45
CA PRO A 306 20.98 -13.23 14.64
C PRO A 306 20.51 -14.14 13.50
N HIS A 307 19.60 -13.68 12.64
CA HIS A 307 18.98 -14.49 11.59
C HIS A 307 19.20 -13.92 10.19
N SER A 308 19.22 -14.77 9.17
CA SER A 308 19.39 -14.32 7.78
C SER A 308 18.29 -13.32 7.35
N ILE A 309 18.57 -12.45 6.38
CA ILE A 309 17.55 -11.53 5.85
C ILE A 309 16.29 -12.24 5.34
N LYS A 310 16.44 -13.46 4.78
CA LYS A 310 15.31 -14.30 4.35
C LYS A 310 14.38 -14.63 5.52
N TYR A 311 14.92 -14.88 6.72
CA TYR A 311 14.11 -15.16 7.91
C TYR A 311 13.19 -13.99 8.24
N TYR A 312 13.70 -12.75 8.19
CA TYR A 312 12.88 -11.57 8.45
C TYR A 312 11.85 -11.32 7.35
N PHE A 313 12.18 -11.54 6.07
CA PHE A 313 11.18 -11.49 5.00
C PHE A 313 10.06 -12.53 5.17
N GLN A 314 10.36 -13.71 5.71
CA GLN A 314 9.36 -14.73 6.05
C GLN A 314 8.46 -14.34 7.24
N LYS A 315 8.72 -13.23 7.94
CA LYS A 315 7.85 -12.72 9.01
C LYS A 315 6.87 -11.64 8.52
N VAL A 316 7.01 -11.19 7.28
CA VAL A 316 6.24 -10.08 6.70
C VAL A 316 5.12 -10.64 5.84
N TYR A 317 4.01 -9.92 5.78
CA TYR A 317 2.93 -10.16 4.82
C TYR A 317 3.07 -9.16 3.66
N TYR A 318 2.70 -9.58 2.47
CA TYR A 318 2.88 -8.80 1.24
C TYR A 318 1.54 -8.63 0.57
N ASP A 319 1.09 -7.39 0.46
CA ASP A 319 0.01 -7.08 -0.48
C ASP A 319 0.55 -7.15 -1.91
N CYS A 320 -0.20 -7.84 -2.77
CA CYS A 320 0.17 -8.19 -4.13
C CYS A 320 -0.54 -7.33 -5.18
N ASN A 321 -0.96 -6.11 -4.82
CA ASN A 321 -1.47 -5.14 -5.77
C ASN A 321 -0.49 -4.96 -6.96
N ASN A 322 -1.02 -5.01 -8.18
CA ASN A 322 -0.27 -4.93 -9.44
C ASN A 322 0.82 -6.00 -9.64
N ALA A 323 0.77 -7.12 -8.90
CA ALA A 323 1.68 -8.25 -9.10
C ALA A 323 1.25 -9.12 -10.28
N GLU A 324 2.20 -9.53 -11.12
CA GLU A 324 1.97 -10.58 -12.13
C GLU A 324 2.13 -11.98 -11.51
N LEU A 325 1.80 -13.02 -12.29
CA LEU A 325 1.91 -14.41 -11.83
C LEU A 325 3.36 -14.76 -11.43
N GLU A 326 4.34 -14.27 -12.18
CA GLU A 326 5.77 -14.47 -11.94
C GLU A 326 6.20 -13.88 -10.59
N ASP A 327 5.66 -12.70 -10.24
CA ASP A 327 5.92 -12.06 -8.95
C ASP A 327 5.36 -12.91 -7.81
N LEU A 328 4.11 -13.38 -7.95
CA LEU A 328 3.48 -14.27 -6.98
C LEU A 328 4.25 -15.57 -6.81
N GLN A 329 4.76 -16.16 -7.89
CA GLN A 329 5.59 -17.36 -7.85
C GLN A 329 6.90 -17.12 -7.10
N LEU A 330 7.61 -16.03 -7.41
CA LEU A 330 8.84 -15.65 -6.71
C LEU A 330 8.58 -15.48 -5.21
N TYR A 331 7.59 -14.67 -4.84
CA TYR A 331 7.28 -14.38 -3.45
C TYR A 331 6.79 -15.63 -2.72
N SER A 332 5.89 -16.40 -3.31
CA SER A 332 5.40 -17.67 -2.75
C SER A 332 6.55 -18.65 -2.49
N SER A 333 7.54 -18.74 -3.40
CA SER A 333 8.70 -19.64 -3.24
C SER A 333 9.65 -19.23 -2.10
N VAL A 334 9.70 -17.94 -1.76
CA VAL A 334 10.62 -17.41 -0.75
C VAL A 334 9.96 -17.30 0.62
N VAL A 335 8.79 -16.65 0.68
CA VAL A 335 8.08 -16.31 1.93
C VAL A 335 6.90 -17.24 2.24
N GLY A 336 6.51 -18.06 1.27
CA GLY A 336 5.38 -18.97 1.40
C GLY A 336 4.03 -18.30 1.06
N PRO A 337 3.07 -19.06 0.51
CA PRO A 337 1.78 -18.51 0.08
C PRO A 337 0.89 -18.05 1.25
N ASP A 338 1.21 -18.37 2.51
CA ASP A 338 0.49 -17.85 3.71
C ASP A 338 0.76 -16.36 3.98
N HIS A 339 1.82 -15.81 3.38
CA HIS A 339 2.27 -14.44 3.60
C HIS A 339 1.82 -13.49 2.49
N LEU A 340 1.06 -13.97 1.50
CA LEU A 340 0.59 -13.17 0.37
C LEU A 340 -0.86 -12.75 0.58
N LEU A 341 -1.12 -11.46 0.40
CA LEU A 341 -2.43 -10.81 0.52
C LEU A 341 -2.80 -10.16 -0.80
N THR A 342 -4.09 -9.86 -0.97
CA THR A 342 -4.58 -9.11 -2.12
C THR A 342 -4.88 -7.67 -1.73
N GLY A 343 -4.60 -6.74 -2.64
CA GLY A 343 -5.02 -5.35 -2.56
C GLY A 343 -5.21 -4.76 -3.97
N THR A 344 -5.84 -3.59 -4.05
CA THR A 344 -6.10 -2.91 -5.34
C THR A 344 -5.60 -1.48 -5.40
N ASP A 345 -5.24 -0.87 -4.27
CA ASP A 345 -4.94 0.56 -4.22
C ASP A 345 -6.11 1.44 -4.69
N PHE A 346 -7.36 0.97 -4.51
CA PHE A 346 -8.56 1.78 -4.74
C PHE A 346 -8.44 3.11 -3.98
N PRO A 347 -8.80 4.26 -4.58
CA PRO A 347 -9.51 4.43 -5.86
C PRO A 347 -8.61 4.57 -7.10
N TRP A 348 -7.29 4.39 -6.98
CA TRP A 348 -6.37 4.50 -8.12
C TRP A 348 -6.56 3.37 -9.12
N THR A 349 -6.85 2.16 -8.61
CA THR A 349 -7.18 1.00 -9.43
C THR A 349 -8.41 0.27 -8.90
N ASN A 350 -8.68 -0.93 -9.42
CA ASN A 350 -9.79 -1.80 -9.03
C ASN A 350 -9.34 -3.27 -9.08
N ASP A 351 -10.24 -4.19 -8.72
CA ASP A 351 -9.91 -5.60 -8.58
C ASP A 351 -9.81 -6.38 -9.92
N THR A 352 -10.01 -5.75 -11.08
CA THR A 352 -10.00 -6.43 -12.39
C THR A 352 -8.67 -7.15 -12.64
N PHE A 353 -7.55 -6.43 -12.47
CA PHE A 353 -6.22 -6.99 -12.69
C PHE A 353 -5.90 -8.09 -11.68
N SER A 354 -6.11 -7.82 -10.39
CA SER A 354 -5.89 -8.80 -9.31
C SER A 354 -6.72 -10.08 -9.54
N ARG A 355 -7.97 -9.97 -10.01
CA ARG A 355 -8.81 -11.12 -10.36
C ARG A 355 -8.27 -11.90 -11.55
N GLU A 356 -7.73 -11.24 -12.56
CA GLU A 356 -7.11 -11.90 -13.71
C GLU A 356 -5.93 -12.74 -13.27
N VAL A 357 -5.01 -12.14 -12.50
CA VAL A 357 -3.80 -12.82 -12.01
C VAL A 357 -4.17 -13.96 -11.07
N LEU A 358 -5.10 -13.73 -10.13
CA LEU A 358 -5.62 -14.79 -9.26
C LEU A 358 -6.26 -15.94 -10.05
N GLY A 359 -6.89 -15.68 -11.19
CA GLY A 359 -7.44 -16.73 -12.05
C GLY A 359 -6.38 -17.64 -12.68
N LYS A 360 -5.13 -17.15 -12.81
CA LYS A 360 -3.96 -17.90 -13.29
C LYS A 360 -3.22 -18.65 -12.17
N VAL A 361 -3.48 -18.32 -10.90
CA VAL A 361 -2.88 -19.00 -9.73
C VAL A 361 -3.52 -20.37 -9.53
N ASP A 362 -2.74 -21.35 -9.03
CA ASP A 362 -3.24 -22.67 -8.64
C ASP A 362 -4.50 -22.58 -7.78
N ARG A 363 -5.53 -23.33 -8.14
CA ARG A 363 -6.87 -23.24 -7.55
C ARG A 363 -6.87 -23.31 -6.01
N GLN A 364 -6.03 -24.18 -5.44
CA GLN A 364 -5.88 -24.36 -3.99
C GLN A 364 -5.29 -23.14 -3.26
N LEU A 365 -4.63 -22.24 -3.99
CA LEU A 365 -4.03 -21.02 -3.45
C LEU A 365 -4.89 -19.77 -3.69
N GLN A 366 -5.83 -19.81 -4.64
CA GLN A 366 -6.65 -18.64 -4.99
C GLN A 366 -7.41 -18.09 -3.78
N GLY A 367 -8.21 -18.93 -3.10
CA GLY A 367 -8.96 -18.50 -1.91
C GLY A 367 -8.07 -18.09 -0.74
N LYS A 368 -6.84 -18.62 -0.70
CA LYS A 368 -5.83 -18.30 0.32
C LYS A 368 -5.29 -16.88 0.16
N LEU A 369 -4.79 -16.55 -1.03
CA LEU A 369 -4.25 -15.24 -1.40
C LEU A 369 -5.35 -14.17 -1.46
N ALA A 370 -6.51 -14.52 -2.01
CA ALA A 370 -7.63 -13.60 -2.17
C ALA A 370 -8.28 -13.22 -0.84
N TYR A 371 -8.36 -14.15 0.11
CA TYR A 371 -9.22 -13.98 1.29
C TYR A 371 -8.64 -14.55 2.58
N ASN A 372 -8.32 -15.85 2.65
CA ASN A 372 -8.13 -16.53 3.94
C ASN A 372 -6.91 -16.07 4.74
N ASN A 373 -5.81 -15.70 4.07
CA ASN A 373 -4.65 -15.11 4.76
C ASN A 373 -5.03 -13.78 5.43
N GLY A 374 -5.78 -12.95 4.69
CA GLY A 374 -6.33 -11.70 5.18
C GLY A 374 -7.32 -11.88 6.34
N ALA A 375 -8.21 -12.86 6.21
CA ALA A 375 -9.23 -13.15 7.22
C ALA A 375 -8.57 -13.53 8.54
N ARG A 376 -7.50 -14.34 8.48
CA ARG A 376 -6.69 -14.71 9.64
C ARG A 376 -6.06 -13.50 10.34
N LEU A 377 -5.55 -12.53 9.57
CA LEU A 377 -4.96 -11.30 10.13
C LEU A 377 -5.98 -10.42 10.84
N LEU A 378 -7.18 -10.31 10.28
CA LEU A 378 -8.27 -9.45 10.76
C LEU A 378 -9.19 -10.15 11.78
N GLY A 379 -9.01 -11.45 12.02
CA GLY A 379 -9.90 -12.24 12.86
C GLY A 379 -11.29 -12.46 12.25
N LEU A 380 -11.40 -12.47 10.92
CA LEU A 380 -12.62 -12.75 10.18
C LEU A 380 -12.77 -14.26 9.90
N PRO A 381 -14.00 -14.77 9.73
CA PRO A 381 -14.23 -16.16 9.35
C PRO A 381 -13.57 -16.48 8.00
N PRO A 382 -12.86 -17.62 7.86
CA PRO A 382 -12.31 -18.03 6.58
C PRO A 382 -13.41 -18.52 5.62
N LEU A 383 -13.12 -18.56 4.32
CA LEU A 383 -13.94 -19.27 3.35
C LEU A 383 -13.81 -20.78 3.57
N PRO A 384 -14.92 -21.53 3.66
CA PRO A 384 -14.88 -22.98 3.69
C PRO A 384 -14.41 -23.49 2.32
N LEU A 385 -13.16 -23.95 2.26
CA LEU A 385 -12.48 -24.59 1.13
C LEU A 385 -12.89 -24.07 -0.27
N TYR A 386 -12.19 -23.02 -0.71
CA TYR A 386 -11.87 -22.82 -2.14
C TYR A 386 -10.51 -23.44 -2.45
#